data_AF-A0A259BJH2-F1
#
_entry.id   AF-A0A259BJH2-F1
#
_cell.length_a   1.000
_cell.length_b   1.000
_cell.length_c   1.000
_cell.angle_alpha   90.00
_cell.angle_beta   90.00
_cell.angle_gamma   90.00
#
_symmetry.space_group_name_H-M   'P 1'
#
loop_
_entity.id
_entity.type
_entity.pdbx_description
1 polymer ?
#
loop_
_entity_poly.entity_id
_entity_poly.type
_entity_poly.pdbx_seq_one_letter_code
_entity_poly.pdbx_strand_id
1 'polypeptide(L)'
;PLWAKYMPTLMMALGFLVAYWFYVVDRSLPVRLARSQDALYQFLLNKWYFDEAYDFLFVKPSLWIGRMLWKQGDVRIIDGLGPNGVSARVMDVTGRVVRLQSGYLYHYAFVMLIGVAALITWFMFAGV
;
A
#
# COMPACT_ATOMS: atom_id res chain seq x y z
N PRO A 1 0.04 55.28 -21.26
CA PRO A 1 1.03 56.40 -21.13
C PRO A 1 2.44 55.88 -21.45
N LEU A 2 3.32 56.72 -22.00
CA LEU A 2 4.63 56.28 -22.51
C LEU A 2 5.56 55.69 -21.43
N TRP A 3 5.47 56.17 -20.19
CA TRP A 3 6.29 55.67 -19.07
C TRP A 3 6.06 54.18 -18.80
N ALA A 4 4.82 53.71 -18.82
CA ALA A 4 4.49 52.30 -18.60
C ALA A 4 5.08 51.37 -19.68
N LYS A 5 5.37 51.91 -20.87
CA LYS A 5 5.96 51.16 -21.99
C LYS A 5 7.46 50.92 -21.81
N TYR A 6 8.18 51.85 -21.19
CA TYR A 6 9.63 51.75 -20.95
C TYR A 6 9.98 51.13 -19.59
N MET A 7 9.03 51.07 -18.65
CA MET A 7 9.25 50.49 -17.32
C MET A 7 9.79 49.04 -17.33
N PRO A 8 9.26 48.10 -18.13
CA PRO A 8 9.78 46.74 -18.15
C PRO A 8 11.25 46.67 -18.56
N THR A 9 11.66 47.46 -19.57
CA THR A 9 13.03 47.52 -20.06
C THR A 9 13.97 48.12 -19.01
N LEU A 10 13.51 49.16 -18.30
CA LEU A 10 14.27 49.77 -17.20
C LEU A 10 14.46 48.77 -16.04
N MET A 11 13.39 48.10 -15.60
CA MET A 11 13.44 47.11 -14.51
C MET A 11 14.32 45.92 -14.87
N MET A 12 14.27 45.45 -16.11
CA MET A 12 15.15 44.39 -16.61
C MET A 12 16.62 44.83 -16.54
N ALA A 13 16.96 46.01 -17.02
CA ALA A 13 18.33 46.52 -16.99
C ALA A 13 18.85 46.67 -15.54
N LEU A 14 18.01 47.19 -14.63
CA LEU A 14 18.35 47.29 -13.21
C LEU A 14 18.55 45.91 -12.58
N GLY A 15 17.64 44.96 -12.82
CA GLY A 15 17.77 43.59 -12.32
C GLY A 15 19.04 42.90 -12.83
N PHE A 16 19.38 43.12 -14.10
CA PHE A 16 20.62 42.61 -14.69
C PHE A 16 21.87 43.18 -14.02
N LEU A 17 21.92 44.50 -13.78
CA LEU A 17 23.05 45.13 -13.10
C LEU A 17 23.23 44.61 -11.67
N VAL A 18 22.13 44.43 -10.93
CA VAL A 18 22.15 43.85 -9.58
C VAL A 18 22.66 42.41 -9.61
N ALA A 19 22.16 41.59 -10.55
CA ALA A 19 22.62 40.22 -10.70
C ALA A 19 24.11 40.15 -11.09
N TYR A 20 24.55 40.98 -12.03
CA TYR A 20 25.97 41.06 -12.41
C TYR A 20 26.86 41.40 -11.21
N TRP A 21 26.43 42.35 -10.38
CA TRP A 21 27.17 42.72 -9.17
C TRP A 21 27.25 41.56 -8.17
N PHE A 22 26.14 40.86 -7.93
CA PHE A 22 26.06 39.74 -6.98
C PHE A 22 26.81 38.48 -7.44
N TYR A 23 26.86 38.20 -8.74
CA TYR A 23 27.41 36.92 -9.25
C TYR A 23 28.79 37.06 -9.92
N VAL A 24 29.14 38.24 -10.44
CA VAL A 24 30.41 38.48 -11.16
C VAL A 24 31.39 39.32 -10.34
N VAL A 25 30.93 40.43 -9.74
CA VAL A 25 31.83 41.38 -9.05
C VAL A 25 32.18 40.91 -7.65
N ASP A 26 31.17 40.65 -6.79
CA ASP A 26 31.40 40.19 -5.42
C ASP A 26 30.43 39.06 -5.05
N ARG A 27 30.93 37.83 -5.15
CA ARG A 27 30.20 36.60 -4.81
C ARG A 27 29.91 36.44 -3.32
N SER A 28 30.51 37.26 -2.45
CA SER A 28 30.24 37.22 -1.01
C SER A 28 28.94 37.96 -0.64
N LEU A 29 28.44 38.85 -1.49
CA LEU A 29 27.17 39.57 -1.29
C LEU A 29 25.95 38.64 -1.18
N PRO A 30 25.68 37.71 -2.14
CA PRO A 30 24.55 36.79 -2.03
C PRO A 30 24.65 35.91 -0.78
N VAL A 31 25.86 35.49 -0.40
CA VAL A 31 26.06 34.65 0.80
C VAL A 31 25.75 35.43 2.08
N ARG A 32 26.18 36.70 2.18
CA ARG A 32 25.86 37.57 3.31
C ARG A 32 24.36 37.85 3.40
N LEU A 33 23.71 38.08 2.26
CA LEU A 33 22.26 38.30 2.21
C LEU A 33 21.47 37.04 2.59
N ALA A 34 21.90 35.87 2.12
CA ALA A 34 21.30 34.59 2.51
C ALA A 34 21.44 34.34 4.01
N ARG A 35 22.61 34.65 4.60
CA ARG A 35 22.83 34.50 6.05
C ARG A 35 22.03 35.47 6.89
N SER A 36 21.80 36.70 6.42
CA SER A 36 21.01 37.68 7.17
C SER A 36 19.50 37.40 7.12
N GLN A 37 19.04 36.71 6.08
CA GLN A 37 17.64 36.36 5.84
C GLN A 37 17.48 34.85 5.66
N ASP A 38 18.04 34.05 6.57
CA ASP A 38 18.10 32.59 6.43
C ASP A 38 16.69 31.97 6.28
N ALA A 39 15.70 32.43 7.06
CA ALA A 39 14.33 31.92 6.94
C ALA A 39 13.71 32.15 5.55
N LEU A 40 13.87 33.35 4.99
CA LEU A 40 13.37 33.67 3.65
C LEU A 40 14.15 32.90 2.58
N TYR A 41 15.47 32.78 2.75
CA TYR A 41 16.34 32.02 1.87
C TYR A 41 15.93 30.54 1.85
N GLN A 42 15.75 29.91 3.01
CA GLN A 42 15.28 28.53 3.12
C GLN A 42 13.89 28.36 2.52
N PHE A 43 12.98 29.32 2.70
CA PHE A 43 11.66 29.27 2.09
C PHE A 43 11.72 29.28 0.54
N LEU A 44 12.50 30.20 -0.03
CA LEU A 44 12.70 30.28 -1.48
C LEU A 44 13.47 29.08 -2.03
N LEU A 45 14.48 28.60 -1.27
CA LEU A 45 15.33 27.45 -1.62
C LEU A 45 14.52 26.15 -1.66
N ASN A 46 13.67 25.92 -0.65
CA ASN A 46 12.80 24.75 -0.57
C ASN A 46 11.50 24.92 -1.37
N LYS A 47 11.50 25.75 -2.43
CA LYS A 47 10.36 25.99 -3.33
C LYS A 47 9.03 26.21 -2.57
N TRP A 48 9.10 27.00 -1.51
CA TRP A 48 7.96 27.38 -0.68
C TRP A 48 7.31 26.20 0.08
N TYR A 49 8.02 25.09 0.22
CA TYR A 49 7.58 23.85 0.87
C TYR A 49 6.31 23.23 0.26
N PHE A 50 5.96 23.62 -0.97
CA PHE A 50 4.72 23.17 -1.60
C PHE A 50 4.79 21.68 -1.97
N ASP A 51 5.94 21.23 -2.47
CA ASP A 51 6.18 19.84 -2.84
C ASP A 51 6.08 18.92 -1.61
N GLU A 52 6.68 19.33 -0.49
CA GLU A 52 6.69 18.61 0.78
C GLU A 52 5.31 18.60 1.44
N ALA A 53 4.60 19.72 1.41
CA ALA A 53 3.23 19.81 1.89
C ALA A 53 2.31 18.89 1.07
N TYR A 54 2.47 18.86 -0.25
CA TYR A 54 1.67 17.98 -1.12
C TYR A 54 1.96 16.50 -0.86
N ASP A 55 3.25 16.13 -0.72
CA ASP A 55 3.64 14.77 -0.38
C ASP A 55 3.07 14.33 0.98
N PHE A 56 3.11 15.22 1.97
CA PHE A 56 2.58 14.94 3.31
C PHE A 56 1.05 14.87 3.35
N LEU A 57 0.36 15.80 2.69
CA LEU A 57 -1.10 15.91 2.74
C LEU A 57 -1.82 14.93 1.83
N PHE A 58 -1.27 14.64 0.65
CA PHE A 58 -1.96 13.86 -0.37
C PHE A 58 -1.28 12.53 -0.65
N VAL A 59 0.03 12.50 -0.89
CA VAL A 59 0.72 11.30 -1.35
C VAL A 59 0.80 10.24 -0.25
N LYS A 60 1.33 10.60 0.92
CA LYS A 60 1.50 9.67 2.04
C LYS A 60 0.17 9.10 2.54
N PRO A 61 -0.90 9.89 2.76
CA PRO A 61 -2.18 9.36 3.18
C PRO A 61 -2.81 8.45 2.13
N SER A 62 -2.75 8.83 0.84
CA SER A 62 -3.29 8.00 -0.24
C SER A 62 -2.57 6.64 -0.32
N LEU A 63 -1.24 6.64 -0.19
CA LEU A 63 -0.46 5.40 -0.14
C LEU A 63 -0.78 4.55 1.10
N TRP A 64 -1.00 5.18 2.26
CA TRP A 64 -1.36 4.47 3.48
C TRP A 64 -2.75 3.82 3.36
N ILE A 65 -3.75 4.58 2.87
CA ILE A 65 -5.10 4.07 2.62
C ILE A 65 -5.05 2.91 1.62
N GLY A 66 -4.34 3.08 0.50
CA GLY A 66 -4.19 2.02 -0.50
C GLY A 66 -3.56 0.75 0.07
N ARG A 67 -2.51 0.88 0.89
CA ARG A 67 -1.89 -0.28 1.57
C ARG A 67 -2.82 -0.94 2.59
N MET A 68 -3.60 -0.14 3.32
CA MET A 68 -4.55 -0.66 4.29
C MET A 68 -5.66 -1.45 3.61
N LEU A 69 -6.24 -0.92 2.52
CA LEU A 69 -7.23 -1.62 1.71
C LEU A 69 -6.68 -2.90 1.09
N TRP A 70 -5.44 -2.88 0.57
CA TRP A 70 -4.83 -4.08 0.01
C TRP A 70 -4.54 -5.15 1.07
N LYS A 71 -3.82 -4.80 2.15
CA LYS A 71 -3.42 -5.80 3.15
C LYS A 71 -4.56 -6.28 4.03
N GLN A 72 -5.48 -5.39 4.42
CA GLN A 72 -6.58 -5.76 5.30
C GLN A 72 -7.81 -6.23 4.51
N GLY A 73 -8.08 -5.64 3.34
CA GLY A 73 -9.19 -6.06 2.50
C GLY A 73 -8.83 -7.33 1.74
N ASP A 74 -7.95 -7.23 0.74
CA ASP A 74 -7.67 -8.31 -0.19
C ASP A 74 -7.01 -9.52 0.49
N VAL A 75 -5.82 -9.32 1.08
CA VAL A 75 -5.03 -10.44 1.64
C VAL A 75 -5.69 -11.09 2.85
N ARG A 76 -6.44 -10.33 3.67
CA ARG A 76 -7.01 -10.88 4.91
C ARG A 76 -8.42 -11.41 4.74
N ILE A 77 -9.25 -10.74 3.94
CA ILE A 77 -10.65 -11.12 3.75
C ILE A 77 -10.77 -12.05 2.56
N ILE A 78 -10.19 -11.72 1.41
CA ILE A 78 -10.36 -12.51 0.18
C ILE A 78 -9.52 -13.78 0.24
N ASP A 79 -8.21 -13.68 0.50
CA ASP A 79 -7.38 -14.89 0.62
C ASP A 79 -7.68 -15.69 1.89
N GLY A 80 -8.03 -15.00 2.99
CA GLY A 80 -8.33 -15.63 4.27
C GLY A 80 -9.66 -16.40 4.31
N LEU A 81 -10.73 -15.87 3.69
CA LEU A 81 -12.01 -16.56 3.59
C LEU A 81 -12.16 -17.38 2.30
N GLY A 82 -11.34 -17.09 1.28
CA GLY A 82 -11.37 -17.76 0.00
C GLY A 82 -10.54 -19.04 -0.03
N PRO A 83 -9.79 -19.29 -1.13
CA PRO A 83 -9.22 -20.61 -1.45
C PRO A 83 -8.25 -21.15 -0.39
N ASN A 84 -7.56 -20.29 0.36
CA ASN A 84 -6.66 -20.74 1.43
C ASN A 84 -7.42 -21.17 2.69
N GLY A 85 -8.53 -20.50 3.03
CA GLY A 85 -9.40 -20.92 4.14
C GLY A 85 -10.13 -22.23 3.86
N VAL A 86 -10.61 -22.40 2.63
CA VAL A 86 -11.26 -23.64 2.18
C VAL A 86 -10.26 -24.79 2.09
N SER A 87 -9.08 -24.57 1.49
CA SER A 87 -8.05 -25.61 1.39
C SER A 87 -7.50 -26.04 2.75
N ALA A 88 -7.30 -25.11 3.70
CA ALA A 88 -6.92 -25.44 5.08
C ALA A 88 -7.95 -26.34 5.76
N ARG A 89 -9.25 -26.06 5.61
CA ARG A 89 -10.33 -26.90 6.15
C ARG A 89 -10.36 -28.28 5.50
N VAL A 90 -10.16 -28.37 4.19
CA VAL A 90 -10.11 -29.66 3.47
C VAL A 90 -8.92 -30.49 3.93
N MET A 91 -7.74 -29.88 4.10
CA MET A 91 -6.56 -30.56 4.62
C MET A 91 -6.78 -31.07 6.05
N ASP A 92 -7.39 -30.28 6.93
CA ASP A 92 -7.71 -30.69 8.30
C ASP A 92 -8.68 -31.87 8.36
N VAL A 93 -9.73 -31.84 7.53
CA VAL A 93 -10.70 -32.95 7.44
C VAL A 93 -10.00 -34.19 6.90
N THR A 94 -9.23 -34.06 5.82
CA THR A 94 -8.50 -35.18 5.21
C THR A 94 -7.52 -35.79 6.22
N GLY A 95 -6.76 -34.99 6.95
CA GLY A 95 -5.85 -35.47 8.00
C GLY A 95 -6.54 -36.14 9.19
N ARG A 96 -7.80 -35.82 9.47
CA ARG A 96 -8.62 -36.56 10.46
C ARG A 96 -9.16 -37.87 9.89
N VAL A 97 -9.63 -37.87 8.65
CA VAL A 97 -10.13 -39.07 7.96
C VAL A 97 -9.03 -40.10 7.78
N VAL A 98 -7.83 -39.69 7.36
CA VAL A 98 -6.67 -40.59 7.23
C VAL A 98 -6.29 -41.21 8.58
N ARG A 99 -6.44 -40.49 9.70
CA ARG A 99 -6.19 -41.05 11.04
C ARG A 99 -7.23 -42.07 11.50
N LEU A 100 -8.42 -42.10 10.92
CA LEU A 100 -9.40 -43.17 11.18
C LEU A 100 -8.97 -44.50 10.55
N GLN A 101 -8.02 -44.48 9.62
CA GLN A 101 -7.42 -45.67 9.04
C GLN A 101 -6.36 -46.23 10.00
N SER A 102 -6.80 -47.01 11.00
CA SER A 102 -5.95 -47.54 12.08
C SER A 102 -5.00 -48.67 11.68
N GLY A 103 -5.13 -49.22 10.46
CA GLY A 103 -4.30 -50.32 9.96
C GLY A 103 -4.64 -51.71 10.54
N TYR A 104 -5.50 -51.80 11.55
CA TYR A 104 -5.92 -53.06 12.16
C TYR A 104 -7.06 -53.73 11.38
N LEU A 105 -6.85 -54.99 10.99
CA LEU A 105 -7.82 -55.78 10.20
C LEU A 105 -9.22 -55.87 10.85
N TYR A 106 -9.27 -55.93 12.19
CA TYR A 106 -10.52 -55.97 12.95
C TYR A 106 -11.43 -54.75 12.73
N HIS A 107 -10.85 -53.55 12.58
CA HIS A 107 -11.64 -52.34 12.33
C HIS A 107 -12.29 -52.37 10.94
N TYR A 108 -11.59 -52.88 9.93
CA TYR A 108 -12.15 -53.04 8.59
C TYR A 108 -13.29 -54.06 8.56
N ALA A 109 -13.10 -55.22 9.21
CA ALA A 109 -14.13 -56.25 9.29
C ALA A 109 -15.41 -55.73 9.98
N PHE A 110 -15.25 -54.95 11.05
CA PHE A 110 -16.36 -54.32 11.76
C PHE A 110 -17.12 -53.31 10.90
N VAL A 111 -16.42 -52.43 10.19
CA VAL A 111 -17.04 -51.45 9.27
C VAL A 111 -17.78 -52.13 8.12
N MET A 112 -17.22 -53.21 7.56
CA MET A 112 -17.88 -53.99 6.50
C MET A 112 -19.20 -54.61 6.99
N LEU A 113 -19.20 -55.20 8.20
CA LEU A 113 -20.40 -55.81 8.77
C LEU A 113 -21.52 -54.78 9.01
N ILE A 114 -21.17 -53.61 9.55
CA ILE A 114 -22.12 -52.50 9.71
C ILE A 114 -22.65 -52.01 8.36
N GLY A 115 -21.76 -51.85 7.36
CA GLY A 115 -22.16 -51.42 6.02
C GLY A 115 -23.16 -52.37 5.36
N VAL A 116 -22.92 -53.68 5.45
CA VAL A 116 -23.84 -54.70 4.93
C VAL A 116 -25.16 -54.69 5.69
N ALA A 117 -25.13 -54.62 7.02
CA ALA A 117 -26.34 -54.57 7.83
C ALA A 117 -27.18 -53.31 7.52
N ALA A 118 -26.54 -52.15 7.36
CA ALA A 118 -27.20 -50.90 7.00
C ALA A 118 -27.80 -50.94 5.60
N LEU A 119 -27.09 -51.50 4.61
CA LEU A 119 -27.60 -51.67 3.25
C LEU A 119 -28.80 -52.62 3.19
N ILE A 120 -28.75 -53.76 3.90
CA ILE A 120 -29.88 -54.69 3.98
C ILE A 120 -31.08 -54.00 4.64
N THR A 121 -30.84 -53.30 5.74
CA THR A 121 -31.89 -52.56 6.46
C THR A 121 -32.50 -51.47 5.58
N TRP A 122 -31.67 -50.67 4.91
CA TRP A 122 -32.15 -49.67 3.96
C TRP A 122 -32.96 -50.29 2.83
N PHE A 123 -32.50 -51.40 2.25
CA PHE A 123 -33.22 -52.09 1.18
C PHE A 123 -34.57 -52.63 1.65
N MET A 124 -34.67 -53.11 2.89
CA MET A 124 -35.92 -53.59 3.47
C MET A 124 -36.94 -52.49 3.77
N PHE A 125 -36.50 -51.27 4.13
CA PHE A 125 -37.38 -50.18 4.55
C PHE A 125 -37.61 -49.10 3.47
N ALA A 126 -36.61 -48.83 2.62
CA ALA A 126 -36.71 -47.91 1.50
C ALA A 126 -37.10 -48.62 0.18
N GLY A 127 -37.07 -49.96 0.16
CA GLY A 127 -37.59 -50.76 -0.95
C GLY A 127 -39.11 -50.86 -0.91
N VAL A 128 -39.76 -49.91 -1.58
CA VAL A 128 -41.01 -50.12 -2.34
C VAL A 128 -40.64 -50.12 -3.82
#